data_AF-A0A9D1DC98-F1
#
_entry.id   AF-A0A9D1DC98-F1
#
_cell.length_a   1.000
_cell.length_b   1.000
_cell.length_c   1.000
_cell.angle_alpha   90.00
_cell.angle_beta   90.00
_cell.angle_gamma   90.00
#
_symmetry.space_group_name_H-M   'P 1'
#
loop_
_entity.id
_entity.type
_entity.pdbx_description
1 polymer ?
#
loop_
_entity_poly.entity_id
_entity_poly.type
_entity_poly.pdbx_seq_one_letter_code
_entity_poly.pdbx_strand_id
1 'polypeptide(L)' 'MVAGGNDAGAIHTAAGGVRTLAISIPCRYLHSPSCVIQPEDVFAVRDLAKALAQEILAGRVEENFGLQELFV' A
#
# COMPACT_ATOMS: atom_id res chain seq x y z
N MET A 1 -11.40 0.02 -19.39
CA MET A 1 -10.82 1.18 -18.67
C MET A 1 -10.44 0.68 -17.29
N VAL A 2 -9.15 0.61 -16.97
CA VAL A 2 -8.72 0.42 -15.57
C VAL A 2 -8.72 1.82 -14.96
N ALA A 3 -9.62 2.08 -14.01
CA ALA A 3 -9.69 3.34 -13.28
C ALA A 3 -9.12 3.08 -11.88
N GLY A 4 -8.06 3.79 -11.54
CA GLY A 4 -7.29 3.59 -10.30
C GLY A 4 -5.81 3.32 -10.61
N GLY A 5 -4.92 4.04 -9.92
CA GLY A 5 -3.48 3.90 -10.11
C GLY A 5 -2.70 4.61 -9.02
N ASN A 6 -1.52 4.11 -8.72
CA ASN A 6 -0.55 4.70 -7.80
C ASN A 6 0.87 4.41 -8.31
N ASP A 7 1.87 4.90 -7.59
CA ASP A 7 3.26 4.76 -7.99
C ASP A 7 3.77 3.31 -8.00
N ALA A 8 3.08 2.37 -7.32
CA ALA A 8 3.47 0.97 -7.31
C ALA A 8 3.44 0.36 -8.71
N GLY A 9 2.58 0.87 -9.61
CA GLY A 9 2.53 0.45 -11.01
C GLY A 9 3.86 0.68 -11.73
N ALA A 10 4.50 1.84 -11.51
CA ALA A 10 5.82 2.12 -12.05
C ALA A 10 6.93 1.39 -11.25
N ILE A 11 6.86 1.43 -9.92
CA ILE A 11 7.92 0.91 -9.04
C ILE A 11 8.12 -0.60 -9.21
N HIS A 12 7.05 -1.40 -9.27
CA HIS A 12 7.21 -2.86 -9.31
C HIS A 12 7.89 -3.38 -10.58
N THR A 13 7.90 -2.59 -11.66
CA THR A 13 8.56 -2.93 -12.94
C THR A 13 9.97 -2.36 -13.07
N ALA A 14 10.37 -1.48 -12.15
CA ALA A 14 11.67 -0.82 -12.22
C ALA A 14 12.82 -1.81 -12.06
N ALA A 15 13.96 -1.52 -12.71
CA ALA A 15 15.23 -2.26 -12.56
C ALA A 15 15.14 -3.79 -12.72
N GLY A 16 14.22 -4.29 -13.55
CA GLY A 16 14.02 -5.73 -13.76
C GLY A 16 13.04 -6.39 -12.78
N GLY A 17 12.41 -5.59 -11.90
CA GLY A 17 11.38 -6.03 -10.96
C GLY A 17 11.73 -5.63 -9.52
N VAL A 18 10.81 -4.96 -8.84
CA VAL A 18 10.93 -4.62 -7.41
C VAL A 18 9.74 -5.21 -6.66
N ARG A 19 10.01 -5.98 -5.59
CA ARG A 19 8.96 -6.40 -4.66
C ARG A 19 8.33 -5.15 -4.04
N THR A 20 7.08 -4.90 -4.37
CA THR A 20 6.39 -3.65 -4.06
C THR A 20 5.08 -3.95 -3.38
N LEU A 21 4.75 -3.17 -2.36
CA LEU A 21 3.46 -3.19 -1.68
C LEU A 21 2.93 -1.75 -1.65
N ALA A 22 1.66 -1.57 -2.03
CA ALA A 22 0.94 -0.33 -1.79
C ALA A 22 0.05 -0.49 -0.54
N ILE A 23 0.08 0.50 0.35
CA ILE A 23 -0.82 0.58 1.51
C ILE A 23 -1.50 1.94 1.47
N SER A 24 -2.82 1.95 1.53
CA SER A 24 -3.62 3.17 1.48
C SER A 24 -4.47 3.32 2.73
N ILE A 25 -4.84 4.56 3.06
CA ILE A 25 -5.86 4.86 4.07
C ILE A 25 -7.18 5.03 3.32
N PRO A 26 -8.26 4.32 3.69
CA PRO A 26 -9.55 4.49 3.04
C PRO A 26 -10.02 5.93 3.19
N CYS A 27 -10.49 6.50 2.08
CA CYS A 27 -10.96 7.88 2.05
C CYS A 27 -12.16 8.03 1.11
N ARG A 28 -12.96 9.06 1.37
CA ARG A 28 -14.02 9.51 0.45
C ARG A 28 -13.60 10.80 -0.23
N TYR A 29 -14.04 10.94 -1.48
CA TYR A 29 -13.80 12.12 -2.30
C TYR A 29 -12.31 12.36 -2.59
N LEU A 30 -11.55 11.29 -2.78
CA LEU A 30 -10.18 11.37 -3.29
C LEU A 30 -10.18 12.16 -4.61
N HIS A 31 -9.25 13.10 -4.77
CA HIS A 31 -9.19 14.09 -5.86
C HIS A 31 -10.25 15.20 -5.85
N SER A 32 -10.98 15.39 -4.75
CA SER A 32 -11.83 16.58 -4.54
C SER A 32 -11.10 17.66 -3.72
N PRO A 33 -11.54 18.93 -3.73
CA PRO A 33 -10.98 19.99 -2.88
C PRO A 33 -11.07 19.70 -1.36
N SER A 34 -11.93 18.77 -0.96
CA SER A 34 -12.06 18.26 0.40
C SER A 34 -12.22 16.74 0.35
N CYS A 35 -11.49 16.03 1.20
CA CYS A 35 -11.57 14.59 1.39
C CYS A 35 -11.94 14.26 2.84
N VAL A 36 -12.53 13.07 3.03
CA VAL A 36 -12.95 12.60 4.35
C VAL A 36 -12.27 11.27 4.64
N ILE A 37 -11.70 11.17 5.83
CA ILE A 37 -11.12 9.94 6.38
C ILE A 37 -11.70 9.67 7.77
N GLN A 38 -11.66 8.42 8.20
CA GLN A 38 -11.86 8.06 9.60
C GLN A 38 -10.51 8.17 10.34
N PRO A 39 -10.39 8.96 11.42
CA PRO A 39 -9.13 9.14 12.14
C PRO A 39 -8.49 7.83 12.62
N GLU A 40 -9.32 6.87 13.03
CA GLU A 40 -8.89 5.55 13.52
C GLU A 40 -8.17 4.74 12.44
N ASP A 41 -8.54 4.92 11.16
CA ASP A 41 -7.94 4.20 10.04
C ASP A 41 -6.49 4.66 9.79
N VAL A 42 -6.17 5.93 10.12
CA VAL A 42 -4.79 6.44 10.07
C VAL A 42 -3.90 5.67 11.04
N PHE A 43 -4.39 5.45 12.26
CA PHE A 43 -3.63 4.74 13.29
C PHE A 43 -3.49 3.26 12.95
N ALA A 44 -4.56 2.62 12.48
CA ALA A 44 -4.54 1.23 12.05
C ALA A 44 -3.54 1.01 10.90
N VAL A 45 -3.56 1.86 9.87
CA VAL A 45 -2.62 1.77 8.73
C VAL A 45 -1.18 2.05 9.16
N ARG A 46 -0.95 3.01 10.07
CA ARG A 46 0.38 3.24 10.65
C ARG A 46 0.91 1.99 11.36
N ASP A 47 0.08 1.34 12.16
CA ASP A 47 0.48 0.18 12.96
C ASP A 47 0.71 -1.04 12.04
N LEU A 48 -0.11 -1.20 10.99
CA LEU A 48 0.13 -2.15 9.92
C LEU A 48 1.47 -1.91 9.21
N ALA A 49 1.76 -0.68 8.80
CA ALA A 49 3.00 -0.34 8.11
C ALA A 49 4.24 -0.66 8.98
N LYS A 50 4.16 -0.40 10.29
CA LYS A 50 5.21 -0.77 11.25
C LYS A 50 5.39 -2.28 11.36
N ALA A 51 4.30 -3.02 11.53
CA ALA A 51 4.35 -4.48 11.62
C ALA A 51 4.96 -5.09 10.35
N LEU A 52 4.53 -4.63 9.17
CA LEU A 52 5.08 -5.08 7.89
C LEU A 52 6.58 -4.78 7.77
N ALA A 53 7.03 -3.59 8.16
CA ALA A 53 8.46 -3.26 8.17
C ALA A 53 9.27 -4.19 9.10
N GLN A 54 8.71 -4.57 10.25
CA GLN A 54 9.34 -5.51 11.18
C GLN A 54 9.43 -6.93 10.60
N GLU A 55 8.37 -7.41 9.95
CA GLU A 55 8.36 -8.70 9.28
C GLU A 55 9.35 -8.76 8.12
N ILE A 56 9.46 -7.67 7.34
CA ILE A 56 10.44 -7.53 6.25
C ILE A 56 11.86 -7.57 6.82
N LEU A 57 12.14 -6.79 7.87
CA LEU A 57 13.46 -6.76 8.51
C LEU A 57 13.85 -8.12 9.08
N ALA A 58 12.87 -8.86 9.61
CA ALA A 58 13.08 -10.20 10.15
C ALA A 58 13.20 -11.30 9.08
N GLY A 59 13.09 -10.95 7.79
CA GLY A 59 13.17 -11.91 6.69
C GLY A 59 11.99 -12.89 6.63
N ARG A 60 10.84 -12.55 7.23
CA ARG A 60 9.66 -13.42 7.32
C ARG A 60 8.66 -13.22 6.18
N VAL A 61 9.12 -12.67 5.05
CA VAL A 61 8.30 -12.48 3.85
C VAL A 61 8.65 -13.56 2.83
N GLU A 62 7.71 -14.47 2.57
CA GLU A 62 7.89 -15.56 1.61
C GLU A 62 8.10 -15.04 0.18
N GLU A 63 8.90 -15.77 -0.62
CA GLU A 63 9.17 -15.39 -2.02
C GLU A 63 7.93 -15.47 -2.93
N ASN A 64 6.92 -16.25 -2.54
CA ASN A 64 5.65 -16.40 -3.27
C ASN A 64 4.51 -15.55 -2.70
N PHE A 65 4.80 -14.62 -1.79
CA PHE A 65 3.78 -13.70 -1.31
C PHE A 65 3.39 -12.76 -2.45
N GLY A 66 2.26 -13.03 -3.10
CA GLY A 66 1.66 -12.14 -4.07
C GLY A 66 1.27 -10.84 -3.37
N LEU A 67 2.20 -9.88 -3.26
CA LEU A 67 1.98 -8.55 -2.68
C LEU A 67 1.16 -7.65 -3.63
N GLN A 68 0.15 -8.22 -4.26
CA GLN A 68 -0.81 -7.48 -5.05
C GLN A 68 -2.13 -7.51 -4.28
N GLU A 69 -2.51 -6.32 -3.84
CA GLU A 69 -3.80 -5.94 -3.26
C GLU A 69 -3.89 -5.98 -1.73
N LEU A 70 -3.57 -4.83 -1.13
CA LEU A 70 -4.41 -4.28 -0.06
C LEU A 70 -4.85 -2.87 -0.49
N PHE A 71 -5.99 -2.88 -1.20
CA PHE A 71 -6.82 -1.80 -1.76
C PHE A 71 -6.29 -0.35 -1.75
N VAL A 72 -6.35 0.27 -2.94
CA VAL A 72 -6.46 1.73 -3.14
C VAL A 72 -7.80 2.20 -2.58
#